data_AF-A0A0G0KSY7-F1
#
_entry.id   AF-A0A0G0KSY7-F1
#
_cell.length_a   1.000
_cell.length_b   1.000
_cell.length_c   1.000
_cell.angle_alpha   90.00
_cell.angle_beta   90.00
_cell.angle_gamma   90.00
#
_symmetry.space_group_name_H-M   'P 1'
#
loop_
_entity.id
_entity.type
_entity.pdbx_description
1 polymer ?
#
loop_
_entity_poly.entity_id
_entity_poly.type
_entity_poly.pdbx_seq_one_letter_code
_entity_poly.pdbx_strand_id
1 'polypeptide(L)'
;MRYLVIALLLVVLSGCTLINKEEAQVQDSDFINPALSPSPVDAGGDDALVRKYIPYTNEKYSFELKLPGEWEGFSSEERALNWGDLGASDSIDFGFMQNEALESLFNISIHSVSQWEKISASEGPVPTALGDKNGIVIAWSGGQDASEVNMARRSQVDEIVASFKWVEEK
;
A
#
# COMPACT_ATOMS: atom_id res chain seq x y z
N MET A 1 -54.35 2.98 1.07
CA MET A 1 -53.73 2.93 -0.28
C MET A 1 -52.36 2.28 -0.08
N ARG A 2 -52.16 0.95 -0.15
CA ARG A 2 -52.25 0.00 -1.29
C ARG A 2 -51.45 0.42 -2.53
N TYR A 3 -50.16 0.08 -2.56
CA TYR A 3 -49.38 -0.32 -3.74
C TYR A 3 -48.40 -1.39 -3.23
N LEU A 4 -48.71 -2.68 -3.40
CA LEU A 4 -48.60 -3.54 -4.59
C LEU A 4 -47.13 -3.90 -4.92
N VAL A 5 -46.82 -5.14 -4.58
CA VAL A 5 -45.67 -5.99 -4.91
C VAL A 5 -45.52 -6.16 -6.41
N ILE A 6 -44.30 -6.03 -6.96
CA ILE A 6 -43.84 -6.86 -8.09
C ILE A 6 -42.35 -7.17 -7.90
N ALA A 7 -42.08 -8.42 -7.54
CA ALA A 7 -40.78 -9.07 -7.70
C ALA A 7 -40.59 -9.41 -9.18
N LEU A 8 -39.38 -9.22 -9.71
CA LEU A 8 -38.97 -9.85 -10.96
C LEU A 8 -37.61 -10.54 -10.76
N LEU A 9 -37.69 -11.84 -10.48
CA LEU A 9 -36.60 -12.79 -10.69
C LEU A 9 -36.39 -12.93 -12.21
N LEU A 10 -35.17 -12.71 -12.68
CA LEU A 10 -34.71 -13.23 -13.97
C LEU A 10 -33.45 -14.05 -13.75
N VAL A 11 -33.65 -15.36 -13.77
CA VAL A 11 -32.63 -16.39 -13.93
C VAL A 11 -32.20 -16.38 -15.39
N VAL A 12 -30.90 -16.24 -15.65
CA VAL A 12 -30.30 -16.71 -16.91
C VAL A 12 -29.08 -17.57 -16.56
N LEU A 13 -29.33 -18.87 -16.54
CA LEU A 13 -28.33 -19.93 -16.62
C LEU A 13 -27.94 -20.09 -18.09
N SER A 14 -26.73 -19.66 -18.45
CA SER A 14 -26.02 -19.97 -19.69
C SER A 14 -24.54 -19.86 -19.36
N GLY A 15 -23.67 -20.84 -19.55
CA GLY A 15 -23.75 -22.19 -20.02
C GLY A 15 -22.32 -22.72 -19.88
N CYS A 16 -22.15 -23.93 -19.36
CA CYS A 16 -20.85 -24.59 -19.33
C CYS A 16 -20.40 -24.88 -20.76
N THR A 17 -19.31 -24.25 -21.21
CA THR A 17 -18.51 -24.77 -22.30
C THR A 17 -17.19 -25.29 -21.73
N LEU A 18 -17.14 -26.63 -21.63
CA LEU A 18 -15.95 -27.46 -21.75
C LEU A 18 -15.17 -27.12 -23.04
N ILE A 19 -13.92 -27.64 -23.13
CA ILE A 19 -12.96 -27.65 -24.26
C ILE A 19 -11.86 -26.57 -24.04
N ASN A 20 -10.56 -26.84 -23.95
CA ASN A 20 -9.74 -28.03 -24.21
C ASN A 20 -8.49 -27.99 -23.31
N LYS A 21 -8.08 -29.17 -22.84
CA LYS A 21 -6.76 -29.45 -22.27
C LYS A 21 -5.82 -29.72 -23.45
N GLU A 22 -4.88 -28.82 -23.72
CA GLU A 22 -3.80 -29.08 -24.68
C GLU A 22 -2.51 -29.31 -23.90
N GLU A 23 -2.18 -30.58 -23.71
CA GLU A 23 -0.89 -31.05 -23.22
C GLU A 23 0.14 -30.86 -24.33
N ALA A 24 0.99 -29.84 -24.22
CA ALA A 24 2.21 -29.76 -25.01
C ALA A 24 3.27 -30.69 -24.41
N GLN A 25 3.68 -31.64 -25.24
CA GLN A 25 4.59 -32.73 -24.96
C GLN A 25 5.99 -32.24 -24.58
N VAL A 26 6.56 -32.91 -23.57
CA VAL A 26 7.97 -32.92 -23.21
C VAL A 26 8.75 -33.61 -24.33
N GLN A 27 9.69 -32.90 -24.96
CA GLN A 27 10.67 -33.50 -25.85
C GLN A 27 12.00 -33.60 -25.11
N ASP A 28 12.22 -34.78 -24.57
CA ASP A 28 13.48 -35.23 -24.00
C ASP A 28 14.46 -35.51 -25.15
N SER A 29 15.62 -34.88 -25.14
CA SER A 29 16.74 -35.29 -25.98
C SER A 29 18.03 -35.14 -25.20
N ASP A 30 18.38 -36.24 -24.53
CA ASP A 30 19.73 -36.56 -24.08
C ASP A 30 20.73 -36.41 -25.24
N PHE A 31 21.63 -35.44 -25.10
CA PHE A 31 22.94 -35.48 -25.74
C PHE A 31 24.02 -35.20 -24.69
N ILE A 32 24.63 -36.28 -24.19
CA ILE A 32 25.85 -36.25 -23.38
C ILE A 32 27.06 -36.14 -24.31
N ASN A 33 27.90 -35.11 -24.11
CA ASN A 33 29.39 -35.15 -24.01
C ASN A 33 30.02 -33.79 -24.40
N PRO A 34 31.28 -33.50 -23.99
CA PRO A 34 31.93 -33.66 -22.70
C PRO A 34 32.52 -32.30 -22.21
N ALA A 35 33.02 -32.29 -20.98
CA ALA A 35 33.59 -31.14 -20.28
C ALA A 35 34.57 -30.26 -21.10
N LEU A 36 34.24 -28.98 -21.19
CA LEU A 36 35.20 -27.89 -21.28
C LEU A 36 34.88 -26.94 -20.13
N SER A 37 35.73 -26.93 -19.10
CA SER A 37 35.69 -25.93 -18.04
C SER A 37 35.98 -24.55 -18.64
N PRO A 38 35.07 -23.56 -18.58
CA PRO A 38 35.49 -22.18 -18.63
C PRO A 38 36.08 -21.81 -17.26
N SER A 39 37.39 -21.56 -17.23
CA SER A 39 38.02 -20.73 -16.20
C SER A 39 37.28 -19.39 -16.07
N PRO A 40 37.29 -18.77 -14.88
CA PRO A 40 36.31 -17.77 -14.47
C PRO A 40 36.40 -16.55 -15.38
N VAL A 41 35.36 -16.34 -16.18
CA VAL A 41 35.13 -15.06 -16.82
C VAL A 41 34.75 -14.12 -15.70
N ASP A 42 35.61 -13.13 -15.50
CA ASP A 42 35.46 -12.00 -14.61
C ASP A 42 34.16 -11.25 -14.98
N ALA A 43 33.05 -11.68 -14.39
CA ALA A 43 31.76 -11.00 -14.49
C ALA A 43 31.75 -9.88 -13.46
N GLY A 44 32.56 -8.85 -13.71
CA GLY A 44 32.30 -7.51 -13.20
C GLY A 44 30.96 -7.06 -13.75
N GLY A 45 29.89 -7.28 -12.98
CA GLY A 45 28.52 -7.07 -13.40
C GLY A 45 27.55 -6.96 -12.24
N ASP A 46 27.98 -6.35 -11.13
CA ASP A 46 27.10 -5.90 -10.07
C ASP A 46 27.09 -4.37 -10.06
N ASP A 47 26.20 -3.80 -10.85
CA ASP A 47 25.47 -2.63 -10.37
C ASP A 47 23.99 -2.87 -10.69
N ALA A 48 23.43 -3.86 -10.00
CA ALA A 48 21.99 -3.95 -9.83
C ALA A 48 21.54 -2.59 -9.29
N LEU A 49 20.85 -1.79 -10.12
CA LEU A 49 20.39 -0.44 -9.79
C LEU A 49 19.84 -0.40 -8.36
N VAL A 50 20.66 0.04 -7.40
CA VAL A 50 20.24 0.10 -6.00
C VAL A 50 19.21 1.20 -5.92
N ARG A 51 17.94 0.81 -5.74
CA ARG A 51 16.84 1.77 -5.58
C ARG A 51 17.15 2.70 -4.41
N LYS A 52 17.22 4.00 -4.68
CA LYS A 52 17.42 5.03 -3.64
C LYS A 52 16.15 5.09 -2.78
N TYR A 53 16.32 5.10 -1.47
CA TYR A 53 15.24 5.37 -0.51
C TYR A 53 15.57 6.62 0.32
N ILE A 54 14.53 7.35 0.68
CA ILE A 54 14.55 8.50 1.57
C ILE A 54 13.94 8.03 2.90
N PRO A 55 14.71 8.00 4.00
CA PRO A 55 14.17 7.64 5.30
C PRO A 55 13.30 8.78 5.84
N TYR A 56 12.18 8.42 6.45
CA TYR A 56 11.36 9.32 7.27
C TYR A 56 11.23 8.71 8.65
N THR A 57 11.46 9.50 9.69
CA THR A 57 11.29 9.11 11.09
C THR A 57 10.37 10.11 11.76
N ASN A 58 9.29 9.61 12.37
CA ASN A 58 8.47 10.42 13.26
C ASN A 58 8.86 10.11 14.71
N GLU A 59 9.59 11.04 15.33
CA GLU A 59 10.07 10.87 16.71
C GLU A 59 8.91 10.89 17.73
N LYS A 60 7.89 11.71 17.49
CA LYS A 60 6.72 11.89 18.37
C LYS A 60 5.96 10.59 18.61
N TYR A 61 5.78 9.78 17.57
CA TYR A 61 5.09 8.49 17.64
C TYR A 61 6.01 7.29 17.40
N SER A 62 7.33 7.52 17.33
CA SER A 62 8.37 6.48 17.25
C SER A 62 8.20 5.47 16.11
N PHE A 63 7.90 5.93 14.89
CA PHE A 63 7.85 5.07 13.69
C PHE A 63 8.71 5.61 12.55
N GLU A 64 9.03 4.75 11.60
CA GLU A 64 9.77 5.09 10.38
C GLU A 64 9.09 4.55 9.12
N LEU A 65 9.34 5.24 8.01
CA LEU A 65 8.96 4.86 6.66
C LEU A 65 10.18 5.00 5.72
N LYS A 66 10.17 4.25 4.62
CA LYS A 66 11.10 4.40 3.50
C LYS A 66 10.31 4.89 2.29
N LEU A 67 10.60 6.11 1.86
CA LEU A 67 10.03 6.67 0.65
C LEU A 67 10.93 6.37 -0.55
N PRO A 68 10.39 6.00 -1.73
CA PRO A 68 11.19 5.88 -2.95
C PRO A 68 11.90 7.19 -3.31
N GLY A 69 13.02 7.11 -4.02
CA GLY A 69 13.76 8.30 -4.46
C GLY A 69 12.93 9.26 -5.32
N GLU A 70 11.88 8.79 -5.98
CA GLU A 70 10.91 9.59 -6.74
C GLU A 70 10.04 10.50 -5.86
N TRP A 71 10.09 10.31 -4.54
CA TRP A 71 9.49 11.17 -3.52
C TRP A 71 10.42 12.27 -3.01
N GLU A 72 11.58 12.48 -3.63
CA GLU A 72 12.41 13.64 -3.34
C GLU A 72 11.59 14.94 -3.42
N GLY A 73 11.64 15.75 -2.37
CA GLY A 73 10.83 16.97 -2.25
C GLY A 73 9.41 16.77 -1.74
N PHE A 74 9.05 15.59 -1.21
CA PHE A 74 7.79 15.41 -0.49
C PHE A 74 7.69 16.36 0.71
N SER A 75 6.45 16.60 1.13
CA SER A 75 6.11 17.36 2.33
C SER A 75 5.18 16.55 3.22
N SER A 76 5.21 16.84 4.52
CA SER A 76 4.29 16.26 5.49
C SER A 76 3.68 17.34 6.38
N GLU A 77 2.39 17.19 6.71
CA GLU A 77 1.66 18.13 7.56
C GLU A 77 0.89 17.39 8.66
N GLU A 78 1.00 17.86 9.89
CA GLU A 78 0.20 17.35 11.01
C GLU A 78 -1.19 17.99 11.00
N ARG A 79 -2.23 17.18 11.21
CA ARG A 79 -3.59 17.67 11.44
C ARG A 79 -4.37 16.78 12.40
N ALA A 80 -5.46 17.30 12.93
CA ALA A 80 -6.44 16.51 13.65
C ALA A 80 -7.53 15.99 12.69
N LEU A 81 -7.72 14.68 12.63
CA LEU A 81 -8.86 14.04 11.99
C LEU A 81 -10.06 14.06 12.93
N ASN A 82 -11.22 14.48 12.44
CA ASN A 82 -12.47 14.41 13.16
C ASN A 82 -13.31 13.23 12.65
N TRP A 83 -13.54 12.25 13.52
CA TRP A 83 -14.31 11.04 13.23
C TRP A 83 -15.75 11.12 13.75
N GLY A 84 -16.27 12.34 13.94
CA GLY A 84 -17.60 12.59 14.49
C GLY A 84 -17.70 12.10 15.94
N ASP A 85 -18.69 11.27 16.23
CA ASP A 85 -18.93 10.72 17.56
C ASP A 85 -17.83 9.74 18.02
N LEU A 86 -16.94 9.32 17.11
CA LEU A 86 -15.78 8.47 17.42
C LEU A 86 -14.57 9.29 17.93
N GLY A 87 -14.70 10.62 17.97
CA GLY A 87 -13.70 11.53 18.51
C GLY A 87 -12.71 12.04 17.47
N ALA A 88 -11.61 12.66 17.95
CA ALA A 88 -10.54 13.15 17.11
C ALA A 88 -9.28 12.29 17.25
N SER A 89 -8.44 12.28 16.22
CA SER A 89 -7.14 11.62 16.23
C SER A 89 -6.09 12.50 15.58
N ASP A 90 -4.84 12.38 16.00
CA ASP A 90 -3.74 13.01 15.26
C ASP A 90 -3.54 12.27 13.93
N SER A 91 -3.04 12.98 12.94
CA SER A 91 -2.75 12.47 11.61
C SER A 91 -1.60 13.23 10.99
N ILE A 92 -0.82 12.54 10.17
CA ILE A 92 0.26 13.12 9.37
C ILE A 92 -0.07 12.84 7.92
N ASP A 93 -0.34 13.89 7.15
CA ASP A 93 -0.52 13.78 5.71
C ASP A 93 0.84 13.80 5.01
N PHE A 94 0.97 13.04 3.93
CA PHE A 94 2.18 12.96 3.11
C PHE A 94 1.82 13.24 1.66
N GLY A 95 2.60 14.10 1.01
CA GLY A 95 2.28 14.53 -0.35
C GLY A 95 3.23 15.59 -0.89
N PHE A 96 2.72 16.44 -1.78
CA PHE A 96 3.51 17.47 -2.45
C PHE A 96 2.78 18.81 -2.42
N MET A 97 3.53 19.89 -2.22
CA MET A 97 2.96 21.24 -2.23
C MET A 97 2.54 21.63 -3.64
N GLN A 98 1.28 22.03 -3.79
CA GLN A 98 0.72 22.59 -5.01
C GLN A 98 -0.01 23.89 -4.67
N ASN A 99 0.43 25.01 -5.24
CA ASN A 99 -0.16 26.34 -4.99
C ASN A 99 -0.36 26.63 -3.49
N GLU A 100 0.69 26.42 -2.69
CA GLU A 100 0.71 26.68 -1.23
C GLU A 100 -0.13 25.71 -0.36
N ALA A 101 -0.81 24.73 -0.95
CA ALA A 101 -1.52 23.68 -0.23
C ALA A 101 -0.84 22.32 -0.42
N LEU A 102 -0.88 21.48 0.62
CA LEU A 102 -0.42 20.10 0.51
C LEU A 102 -1.45 19.27 -0.25
N GLU A 103 -1.05 18.73 -1.40
CA GLU A 103 -1.79 17.64 -2.04
C GLU A 103 -1.41 16.33 -1.35
N SER A 104 -2.21 15.92 -0.36
CA SER A 104 -2.02 14.67 0.37
C SER A 104 -2.32 13.45 -0.50
N LEU A 105 -1.33 12.57 -0.65
CA LEU A 105 -1.46 11.29 -1.37
C LEU A 105 -1.78 10.13 -0.43
N PHE A 106 -1.44 10.26 0.85
CA PHE A 106 -1.85 9.36 1.93
C PHE A 106 -1.68 10.05 3.28
N ASN A 107 -2.23 9.44 4.33
CA ASN A 107 -1.98 9.85 5.70
C ASN A 107 -1.70 8.66 6.62
N ILE A 108 -1.04 8.96 7.73
CA ILE A 108 -0.82 8.08 8.87
C ILE A 108 -1.62 8.65 10.04
N SER A 109 -2.64 7.92 10.51
CA SER A 109 -3.50 8.31 11.62
C SER A 109 -3.10 7.59 12.91
N ILE A 110 -3.21 8.30 14.03
CA ILE A 110 -2.74 7.85 15.35
C ILE A 110 -3.92 7.74 16.30
N HIS A 111 -4.25 6.53 16.71
CA HIS A 111 -5.42 6.23 17.51
C HIS A 111 -5.04 5.66 18.88
N SER A 112 -5.88 5.89 19.89
CA SER A 112 -5.89 4.99 21.05
C SER A 112 -6.49 3.64 20.64
N VAL A 113 -6.12 2.56 21.35
CA VAL A 113 -6.70 1.21 21.10
C VAL A 113 -8.23 1.25 21.13
N SER A 114 -8.83 1.90 22.12
CA SER A 114 -10.29 1.95 22.27
C SER A 114 -11.00 2.80 21.21
N GLN A 115 -10.32 3.80 20.65
CA GLN A 115 -10.84 4.53 19.49
C GLN A 115 -10.73 3.68 18.22
N TRP A 116 -9.59 3.01 18.03
CA TRP A 116 -9.36 2.16 16.87
C TRP A 116 -10.37 1.02 16.77
N GLU A 117 -10.70 0.35 17.87
CA GLU A 117 -11.71 -0.71 17.91
C GLU A 117 -13.07 -0.23 17.39
N LYS A 118 -13.44 1.03 17.69
CA LYS A 118 -14.70 1.62 17.21
C LYS A 118 -14.61 2.01 15.74
N ILE A 119 -13.51 2.62 15.30
CA ILE A 119 -13.30 3.04 13.91
C ILE A 119 -13.25 1.82 12.99
N SER A 120 -12.46 0.80 13.33
CA SER A 120 -12.30 -0.41 12.52
C SER A 120 -13.58 -1.24 12.39
N ALA A 121 -14.53 -1.09 13.31
CA ALA A 121 -15.84 -1.73 13.26
C ALA A 121 -16.94 -0.86 12.59
N SER A 122 -16.61 0.37 12.18
CA SER A 122 -17.58 1.29 11.59
C SER A 122 -17.91 0.94 10.13
N GLU A 123 -19.09 1.38 9.66
CA GLU A 123 -19.47 1.24 8.26
C GLU A 123 -18.75 2.29 7.40
N GLY A 124 -18.23 1.87 6.24
CA GLY A 124 -17.61 2.75 5.24
C GLY A 124 -16.09 2.55 5.11
N PRO A 125 -15.39 3.49 4.45
CA PRO A 125 -13.95 3.43 4.32
C PRO A 125 -13.26 3.58 5.68
N VAL A 126 -12.54 2.53 6.09
CA VAL A 126 -11.72 2.53 7.31
C VAL A 126 -10.24 2.53 6.93
N PRO A 127 -9.37 3.23 7.68
CA PRO A 127 -7.93 3.08 7.54
C PRO A 127 -7.49 1.62 7.73
N THR A 128 -6.30 1.28 7.26
CA THR A 128 -5.68 -0.03 7.48
C THR A 128 -4.65 0.07 8.60
N ALA A 129 -4.73 -0.80 9.61
CA ALA A 129 -3.74 -0.82 10.68
C ALA A 129 -2.34 -1.20 10.15
N LEU A 130 -1.32 -0.48 10.63
CA LEU A 130 0.10 -0.77 10.39
C LEU A 130 0.76 -1.45 11.59
N GLY A 131 0.32 -1.10 12.80
CA GLY A 131 0.77 -1.75 14.02
C GLY A 131 0.29 -1.04 15.28
N ASP A 132 0.45 -1.72 16.41
CA ASP A 132 0.20 -1.17 17.74
C ASP A 132 1.46 -1.21 18.61
N LYS A 133 1.65 -0.18 19.43
CA LYS A 133 2.72 -0.09 20.43
C LYS A 133 2.31 0.88 21.54
N ASN A 134 2.56 0.51 22.79
CA ASN A 134 2.36 1.37 23.97
C ASN A 134 0.96 2.02 24.06
N GLY A 135 -0.10 1.27 23.70
CA GLY A 135 -1.49 1.74 23.79
C GLY A 135 -1.94 2.66 22.64
N ILE A 136 -1.10 2.80 21.61
CA ILE A 136 -1.38 3.54 20.39
C ILE A 136 -1.47 2.55 19.22
N VAL A 137 -2.40 2.80 18.31
CA VAL A 137 -2.51 2.12 17.01
C VAL A 137 -2.19 3.12 15.91
N ILE A 138 -1.26 2.76 15.03
CA ILE A 138 -0.95 3.49 13.82
C ILE A 138 -1.70 2.84 12.66
N ALA A 139 -2.42 3.65 11.90
CA ALA A 139 -3.14 3.20 10.71
C ALA A 139 -2.85 4.14 9.54
N TRP A 140 -3.15 3.69 8.31
CA TRP A 140 -2.95 4.49 7.12
C TRP A 140 -4.19 4.50 6.24
N SER A 141 -4.34 5.57 5.48
CA SER A 141 -5.35 5.68 4.43
C SER A 141 -4.79 6.43 3.23
N GLY A 142 -5.05 5.91 2.03
CA GLY A 142 -4.66 6.56 0.79
C GLY A 142 -5.57 7.74 0.46
N GLY A 143 -4.99 8.79 -0.12
CA GLY A 143 -5.75 9.85 -0.77
C GLY A 143 -6.64 9.26 -1.86
N GLN A 144 -7.88 9.75 -1.95
CA GLN A 144 -8.85 9.31 -2.96
C GLN A 144 -8.52 9.85 -4.35
N ASP A 145 -8.00 11.07 -4.37
CA ASP A 145 -7.64 11.79 -5.59
C ASP A 145 -6.15 12.14 -5.58
N ALA A 146 -5.58 12.21 -6.78
CA ALA A 146 -4.25 12.74 -7.02
C ALA A 146 -4.25 13.46 -8.38
N SER A 147 -3.57 14.59 -8.46
CA SER A 147 -3.31 15.31 -9.68
C SER A 147 -2.53 14.44 -10.65
N GLU A 148 -2.65 14.74 -11.94
CA GLU A 148 -2.00 13.97 -13.01
C GLU A 148 -0.49 13.81 -12.77
N VAL A 149 0.15 14.87 -12.25
CA VAL A 149 1.59 14.88 -11.93
C VAL A 149 1.97 13.99 -10.74
N ASN A 150 1.00 13.65 -9.87
CA ASN A 150 1.21 12.86 -8.66
C ASN A 150 0.59 11.45 -8.71
N MET A 151 -0.13 11.08 -9.79
CA MET A 151 -0.71 9.73 -9.91
C MET A 151 0.34 8.62 -9.82
N ALA A 152 1.48 8.79 -10.47
CA ALA A 152 2.57 7.81 -10.41
C ALA A 152 3.08 7.66 -8.97
N ARG A 153 3.20 8.76 -8.22
CA ARG A 153 3.61 8.73 -6.80
C ARG A 153 2.52 8.09 -5.93
N ARG A 154 1.25 8.37 -6.21
CA ARG A 154 0.12 7.75 -5.52
C ARG A 154 0.14 6.22 -5.63
N SER A 155 0.58 5.65 -6.76
CA SER A 155 0.72 4.20 -6.93
C SER A 155 1.87 3.58 -6.10
N GLN A 156 2.77 4.40 -5.57
CA GLN A 156 3.88 3.95 -4.72
C GLN A 156 3.54 3.93 -3.23
N VAL A 157 2.37 4.45 -2.83
CA VAL A 157 1.97 4.55 -1.42
C VAL A 157 1.98 3.18 -0.73
N ASP A 158 1.49 2.15 -1.40
CA ASP A 158 1.44 0.79 -0.83
C ASP A 158 2.84 0.27 -0.47
N GLU A 159 3.86 0.58 -1.28
CA GLU A 159 5.26 0.25 -0.99
C GLU A 159 5.79 1.04 0.21
N ILE A 160 5.44 2.33 0.31
CA ILE A 160 5.86 3.19 1.43
C ILE A 160 5.30 2.67 2.73
N VAL A 161 3.99 2.41 2.80
CA VAL A 161 3.35 1.95 4.03
C VAL A 161 3.77 0.53 4.42
N ALA A 162 4.07 -0.33 3.44
CA ALA A 162 4.65 -1.66 3.69
C ALA A 162 6.06 -1.59 4.33
N SER A 163 6.74 -0.45 4.25
CA SER A 163 8.04 -0.24 4.88
C SER A 163 7.95 0.21 6.35
N PHE A 164 6.74 0.37 6.88
CA PHE A 164 6.49 0.78 8.26
C PHE A 164 7.27 -0.08 9.25
N LYS A 165 7.90 0.60 10.21
CA LYS A 165 8.53 -0.04 11.36
C LYS A 165 8.51 0.88 12.57
N TRP A 166 8.49 0.29 13.75
CA TRP A 166 8.74 1.01 14.99
C TRP A 166 10.22 1.36 15.11
N VAL A 167 10.52 2.53 15.66
CA VAL A 167 11.86 2.89 16.12
C VAL A 167 12.18 2.03 17.35
N GLU A 168 13.35 1.39 17.33
CA GLU A 168 13.85 0.61 18.47
C GLU A 168 14.19 1.54 19.64
N GLU A 169 13.74 1.18 20.84
CA GLU A 169 14.14 1.87 22.06
C GLU A 169 15.58 1.45 22.41
N LYS A 170 16.46 2.43 22.63
CA LYS A 170 17.87 2.20 22.98
C LYS A 170 18.05 1.88 24.47
#